data_AF-A0A956CUY7-F1
#
_entry.id   AF-A0A956CUY7-F1
#
_cell.length_a   1.000
_cell.length_b   1.000
_cell.length_c   1.000
_cell.angle_alpha   90.00
_cell.angle_beta   90.00
_cell.angle_gamma   90.00
#
_symmetry.space_group_name_H-M   'P 1'
#
loop_
_entity.id
_entity.type
_entity.pdbx_description
1 polymer ?
#
loop_
_entity_poly.entity_id
_entity_poly.type
_entity_poly.pdbx_seq_one_letter_code
_entity_poly.pdbx_strand_id
1 'polypeptide(L)'
;MTAAADFDAAIEKAFALSQKLDSAQSLVEELTAALAKSVAARTEGLVEVSIEPVSRFDTTVRGILGYAAALHQTTRQREIGDDREDRQVRQFVIASVGGVKGTTRALWEVALDPRSGYPVTIHGPEEDDSVSCFSEADVREAFVAAAGHGLVGRKIAALYEHAKRRREATEAANVVAKADEEE
;
A
#
# COMPACT_ATOMS: atom_id res chain seq x y z
N MET A 1 38.32 -29.04 -10.90
CA MET A 1 36.91 -29.46 -10.99
C MET A 1 36.11 -28.73 -9.93
N THR A 2 35.86 -27.43 -10.08
CA THR A 2 35.27 -26.59 -8.99
C THR A 2 34.25 -25.57 -9.48
N ALA A 3 34.39 -25.00 -10.70
CA ALA A 3 33.50 -23.92 -11.17
C ALA A 3 32.02 -24.33 -11.43
N ALA A 4 31.74 -25.58 -11.80
CA ALA A 4 30.36 -26.03 -12.07
C ALA A 4 29.56 -26.28 -10.78
N ALA A 5 30.21 -26.85 -9.75
CA ALA A 5 29.58 -27.05 -8.44
C ALA A 5 29.25 -25.72 -7.73
N ASP A 6 30.08 -24.70 -7.94
CA ASP A 6 29.84 -23.34 -7.41
C ASP A 6 28.68 -22.63 -8.16
N PHE A 7 28.46 -22.95 -9.44
CA PHE A 7 27.38 -22.40 -10.25
C PHE A 7 26.03 -23.02 -9.89
N ASP A 8 25.95 -24.34 -9.74
CA ASP A 8 24.73 -25.03 -9.31
C ASP A 8 24.32 -24.59 -7.89
N ALA A 9 25.28 -24.47 -6.96
CA ALA A 9 25.03 -23.93 -5.62
C ALA A 9 24.57 -22.46 -5.64
N ALA A 10 25.08 -21.64 -6.57
CA ALA A 10 24.63 -20.26 -6.75
C ALA A 10 23.20 -20.19 -7.31
N ILE A 11 22.83 -21.08 -8.23
CA ILE A 11 21.47 -21.20 -8.76
C ILE A 11 20.50 -21.67 -7.67
N GLU A 12 20.84 -22.70 -6.91
CA GLU A 12 20.02 -23.19 -5.79
C GLU A 12 19.80 -22.09 -4.75
N LYS A 13 20.85 -21.33 -4.42
CA LYS A 13 20.76 -20.18 -3.52
C LYS A 13 19.88 -19.07 -4.09
N ALA A 14 20.02 -18.73 -5.38
CA ALA A 14 19.19 -17.74 -6.04
C ALA A 14 17.71 -18.16 -6.09
N PHE A 15 17.44 -19.45 -6.36
CA PHE A 15 16.11 -20.01 -6.39
C PHE A 15 15.45 -20.01 -5.01
N ALA A 16 16.17 -20.43 -3.97
CA ALA A 16 15.69 -20.36 -2.59
C ALA A 16 15.41 -18.92 -2.12
N LEU A 17 16.19 -17.95 -2.58
CA LEU A 17 15.94 -16.53 -2.32
C LEU A 17 14.70 -16.01 -3.06
N SER A 18 14.51 -16.41 -4.32
CA SER A 18 13.31 -16.08 -5.10
C SER A 18 12.04 -16.60 -4.42
N GLN A 19 12.01 -17.87 -4.01
CA GLN A 19 10.86 -18.46 -3.32
C GLN A 19 10.51 -17.72 -2.03
N LYS A 20 11.52 -17.24 -1.28
CA LYS A 20 11.31 -16.46 -0.06
C LYS A 20 10.70 -15.08 -0.36
N LEU A 21 11.17 -14.40 -1.39
CA LEU A 21 10.60 -13.13 -1.84
C LEU A 21 9.14 -13.30 -2.29
N ASP A 22 8.86 -14.33 -3.10
CA ASP A 22 7.50 -14.63 -3.56
C ASP A 22 6.57 -14.93 -2.38
N SER A 23 7.08 -15.63 -1.35
CA SER A 23 6.33 -15.93 -0.12
C SER A 23 6.02 -14.67 0.68
N ALA A 24 7.00 -13.77 0.85
CA ALA A 24 6.82 -12.51 1.57
C ALA A 24 5.82 -11.58 0.85
N GLN A 25 5.89 -11.50 -0.49
CA GLN A 25 4.93 -10.77 -1.31
C GLN A 25 3.51 -11.33 -1.16
N SER A 26 3.36 -12.66 -1.30
CA SER A 26 2.09 -13.35 -1.15
C SER A 26 1.44 -13.09 0.21
N LEU A 27 2.25 -13.08 1.28
CA LEU A 27 1.78 -12.79 2.63
C LEU A 27 1.26 -11.34 2.77
N VAL A 28 2.00 -10.36 2.26
CA VAL A 28 1.59 -8.96 2.30
C VAL A 28 0.29 -8.74 1.49
N GLU A 29 0.16 -9.42 0.35
CA GLU A 29 -1.06 -9.41 -0.46
C GLU A 29 -2.25 -10.03 0.29
N GLU A 30 -2.07 -11.18 0.94
CA GLU A 30 -3.10 -11.85 1.76
C GLU A 30 -3.59 -10.92 2.88
N LEU A 31 -2.66 -10.31 3.63
CA LEU A 31 -2.98 -9.40 4.73
C LEU A 31 -3.69 -8.13 4.24
N THR A 32 -3.25 -7.58 3.10
CA THR A 32 -3.91 -6.42 2.48
C THR A 32 -5.31 -6.77 1.99
N ALA A 33 -5.52 -7.95 1.42
CA ALA A 33 -6.85 -8.41 1.00
C ALA A 33 -7.79 -8.62 2.19
N ALA A 34 -7.28 -9.16 3.30
CA ALA A 34 -8.04 -9.31 4.54
C ALA A 34 -8.47 -7.95 5.11
N LEU A 35 -7.55 -6.97 5.11
CA LEU A 35 -7.86 -5.59 5.46
C LEU A 35 -8.92 -4.99 4.53
N ALA A 36 -8.74 -5.12 3.21
CA ALA A 36 -9.67 -4.59 2.22
C ALA A 36 -11.08 -5.12 2.42
N LYS A 37 -11.23 -6.42 2.69
CA LYS A 37 -12.53 -7.03 3.00
C LYS A 37 -13.16 -6.43 4.27
N SER A 38 -12.35 -6.20 5.31
CA SER A 38 -12.83 -5.59 6.56
C SER A 38 -13.28 -4.15 6.35
N VAL A 39 -12.50 -3.36 5.61
CA VAL A 39 -12.83 -1.96 5.29
C VAL A 39 -14.09 -1.89 4.46
N ALA A 40 -14.19 -2.67 3.37
CA ALA A 40 -15.37 -2.71 2.52
C ALA A 40 -16.63 -3.07 3.31
N ALA A 41 -16.57 -4.03 4.23
CA ALA A 41 -17.71 -4.39 5.08
C ALA A 41 -18.15 -3.24 5.99
N ARG A 42 -17.20 -2.46 6.52
CA ARG A 42 -17.49 -1.31 7.41
C ARG A 42 -17.96 -0.06 6.68
N THR A 43 -17.54 0.11 5.43
CA THR A 43 -17.84 1.30 4.61
C THR A 43 -18.90 1.02 3.55
N GLU A 44 -19.60 -0.12 3.62
CA GLU A 44 -20.59 -0.56 2.62
C GLU A 44 -20.04 -0.57 1.19
N GLY A 45 -18.76 -0.92 1.03
CA GLY A 45 -18.06 -0.94 -0.25
C GLY A 45 -17.68 0.44 -0.83
N LEU A 46 -17.92 1.54 -0.10
CA LEU A 46 -17.58 2.89 -0.59
C LEU A 46 -16.07 3.19 -0.55
N VAL A 47 -15.31 2.50 0.30
CA VAL A 47 -13.86 2.64 0.39
C VAL A 47 -13.22 1.29 0.03
N GLU A 48 -12.31 1.35 -0.93
CA GLU A 48 -11.51 0.22 -1.40
C GLU A 48 -10.08 0.38 -0.89
N VAL A 49 -9.47 -0.74 -0.51
CA VAL A 49 -8.04 -0.79 -0.13
C VAL A 49 -7.32 -1.68 -1.13
N SER A 50 -6.17 -1.22 -1.62
CA SER A 50 -5.32 -1.98 -2.54
C SER A 50 -3.85 -1.78 -2.20
N ILE A 51 -3.02 -2.68 -2.75
CA ILE A 51 -1.57 -2.53 -2.76
C ILE A 51 -1.13 -2.06 -4.15
N GLU A 52 -0.31 -1.02 -4.20
CA GLU A 52 0.19 -0.49 -5.47
C GLU A 52 1.73 -0.35 -5.43
N PRO A 53 2.44 -0.84 -6.46
CA PRO A 53 3.89 -0.69 -6.56
C PRO A 53 4.28 0.76 -6.88
N VAL A 54 5.46 1.19 -6.41
CA VAL A 54 5.96 2.55 -6.66
C VAL A 54 6.02 2.91 -8.16
N SER A 55 6.28 1.93 -9.02
CA SER A 55 6.38 2.11 -10.47
C SER A 55 5.05 2.44 -11.17
N ARG A 56 3.89 2.19 -10.55
CA ARG A 56 2.57 2.53 -11.13
C ARG A 56 2.17 3.99 -10.93
N PHE A 57 2.93 4.76 -10.17
CA PHE A 57 2.58 6.14 -9.81
C PHE A 57 3.12 7.18 -10.80
N ASP A 58 3.04 6.91 -12.10
CA ASP A 58 3.60 7.81 -13.09
C ASP A 58 2.68 9.03 -13.35
N THR A 59 3.30 10.21 -13.34
CA THR A 59 2.83 11.57 -13.67
C THR A 59 1.64 12.23 -12.93
N THR A 60 0.52 11.58 -12.61
CA THR A 60 -0.61 12.31 -11.94
C THR A 60 -0.48 12.31 -10.40
N VAL A 61 0.34 11.39 -9.89
CA VAL A 61 0.52 11.12 -8.46
C VAL A 61 1.61 12.02 -7.88
N ARG A 62 2.37 12.82 -8.64
CA ARG A 62 3.19 13.89 -8.00
C ARG A 62 2.35 14.84 -7.13
N GLY A 63 1.04 14.95 -7.38
CA GLY A 63 0.09 15.62 -6.48
C GLY A 63 -0.38 14.77 -5.27
N ILE A 64 -0.44 13.44 -5.39
CA ILE A 64 -0.81 12.51 -4.31
C ILE A 64 0.40 12.22 -3.40
N LEU A 65 1.58 12.04 -4.00
CA LEU A 65 2.90 12.08 -3.39
C LEU A 65 3.29 13.48 -2.92
N GLY A 66 2.62 14.57 -3.31
CA GLY A 66 2.82 15.86 -2.63
C GLY A 66 2.44 15.79 -1.14
N TYR A 67 1.50 14.90 -0.80
CA TYR A 67 1.02 14.70 0.57
C TYR A 67 1.64 13.45 1.24
N ALA A 68 1.99 12.40 0.49
CA ALA A 68 2.80 11.30 1.01
C ALA A 68 4.29 11.66 1.11
N ALA A 69 4.77 12.65 0.35
CA ALA A 69 6.08 13.28 0.56
C ALA A 69 6.06 14.13 1.83
N ALA A 70 4.93 14.72 2.25
CA ALA A 70 4.83 15.34 3.57
C ALA A 70 4.80 14.33 4.74
N LEU A 71 4.66 13.03 4.45
CA LEU A 71 4.90 11.93 5.40
C LEU A 71 6.35 11.42 5.36
N HIS A 72 7.23 11.92 4.47
CA HIS A 72 8.57 11.36 4.28
C HIS A 72 9.65 12.38 3.84
N GLN A 73 9.40 13.71 3.92
CA GLN A 73 10.27 14.70 3.28
C GLN A 73 11.47 15.16 4.10
N THR A 74 11.65 14.74 5.35
CA THR A 74 12.80 15.22 6.14
C THR A 74 13.96 14.25 6.29
N THR A 75 13.85 12.96 5.90
CA THR A 75 14.96 12.00 6.12
C THR A 75 15.41 11.16 4.92
N ARG A 76 14.71 11.14 3.77
CA ARG A 76 15.13 10.31 2.60
C ARG A 76 15.13 11.05 1.25
N GLN A 77 15.32 12.37 1.26
CA GLN A 77 15.57 13.14 0.02
C GLN A 77 17.04 13.20 -0.42
N ARG A 78 17.96 12.53 0.30
CA ARG A 78 19.22 12.10 -0.32
C ARG A 78 18.90 10.86 -1.14
N GLU A 79 19.17 10.92 -2.45
CA GLU A 79 19.06 9.80 -3.41
C GLU A 79 17.68 9.60 -4.09
N ILE A 80 17.02 10.69 -4.51
CA ILE A 80 16.39 10.69 -5.84
C ILE A 80 17.44 11.21 -6.85
N GLY A 81 18.62 10.60 -6.80
CA GLY A 81 19.77 10.91 -7.62
C GLY A 81 20.48 9.62 -7.93
N ASP A 82 20.28 9.11 -9.14
CA ASP A 82 21.12 8.15 -9.88
C ASP A 82 21.88 7.05 -9.10
N ASP A 83 21.30 6.50 -8.02
CA ASP A 83 21.88 5.37 -7.31
C ASP A 83 21.22 4.06 -7.73
N ARG A 84 21.96 3.35 -8.59
CA ARG A 84 21.65 2.00 -9.09
C ARG A 84 21.66 0.90 -7.99
N GLU A 85 21.59 1.29 -6.72
CA GLU A 85 21.77 0.42 -5.56
C GLU A 85 20.59 0.37 -4.58
N ASP A 86 19.60 1.26 -4.68
CA ASP A 86 18.39 1.17 -3.85
C ASP A 86 17.40 0.14 -4.45
N ARG A 87 17.82 -1.14 -4.43
CA ARG A 87 17.13 -2.28 -5.07
C ARG A 87 15.90 -2.77 -4.32
N GLN A 88 15.38 -2.04 -3.34
CA GLN A 88 14.21 -2.48 -2.57
C GLN A 88 12.93 -2.34 -3.40
N VAL A 89 12.12 -3.40 -3.44
CA VAL A 89 10.78 -3.36 -4.02
C VAL A 89 9.86 -2.70 -3.01
N ARG A 90 9.41 -1.48 -3.30
CA ARG A 90 8.51 -0.71 -2.44
C ARG A 90 7.07 -0.82 -2.93
N GLN A 91 6.15 -0.97 -1.99
CA GLN A 91 4.72 -1.09 -2.22
C GLN A 91 3.97 -0.20 -1.22
N PHE A 92 2.92 0.47 -1.67
CA PHE A 92 2.06 1.26 -0.80
C PHE A 92 0.74 0.56 -0.58
N VAL A 93 0.29 0.49 0.68
CA VAL A 93 -1.09 0.15 1.00
C VAL A 93 -1.90 1.45 0.93
N ILE A 94 -2.84 1.52 0.01
CA ILE A 94 -3.64 2.70 -0.26
C ILE A 94 -5.12 2.44 -0.02
N ALA A 95 -5.83 3.46 0.44
CA ALA A 95 -7.29 3.50 0.47
C ALA A 95 -7.79 4.49 -0.58
N SER A 96 -8.87 4.15 -1.28
CA SER A 96 -9.46 5.01 -2.30
C SER A 96 -10.98 4.89 -2.34
N VAL A 97 -11.64 5.84 -2.99
CA VAL A 97 -13.07 5.77 -3.32
C VAL A 97 -13.17 5.58 -4.82
N GLY A 98 -13.74 4.45 -5.26
CA GLY A 98 -13.80 4.06 -6.66
C GLY A 98 -14.39 5.15 -7.56
N GLY A 99 -13.79 5.37 -8.72
CA GLY A 99 -14.28 6.31 -9.74
C GLY A 99 -14.14 7.80 -9.39
N VAL A 100 -13.47 8.15 -8.29
CA VAL A 100 -13.30 9.55 -7.86
C VAL A 100 -11.81 9.94 -7.84
N LYS A 101 -11.44 10.95 -8.64
CA LYS A 101 -10.09 11.51 -8.60
C LYS A 101 -9.87 12.28 -7.29
N GLY A 102 -8.71 12.11 -6.65
CA GLY A 102 -8.29 12.88 -5.46
C GLY A 102 -8.73 12.30 -4.09
N THR A 103 -9.50 11.22 -4.08
CA THR A 103 -9.96 10.50 -2.87
C THR A 103 -9.05 9.31 -2.54
N THR A 104 -7.80 9.33 -2.97
CA THR A 104 -6.79 8.33 -2.62
C THR A 104 -5.98 8.80 -1.41
N ARG A 105 -5.71 7.89 -0.47
CA ARG A 105 -4.87 8.13 0.71
C ARG A 105 -3.92 6.96 0.90
N ALA A 106 -2.63 7.26 1.05
CA ALA A 106 -1.67 6.26 1.50
C ALA A 106 -1.91 5.95 2.98
N LEU A 107 -1.99 4.67 3.32
CA LEU A 107 -2.12 4.21 4.69
C LEU A 107 -0.73 4.01 5.31
N TRP A 108 0.13 3.22 4.65
CA TRP A 108 1.52 2.94 5.04
C TRP A 108 2.31 2.35 3.84
N GLU A 109 3.61 2.13 4.01
CA GLU A 109 4.53 1.58 3.00
C GLU A 109 5.15 0.26 3.45
N VAL A 110 5.41 -0.64 2.49
CA VAL A 110 6.12 -1.90 2.67
C VAL A 110 7.31 -1.93 1.73
N ALA A 111 8.51 -2.10 2.27
CA ALA A 111 9.75 -2.27 1.53
C ALA A 111 10.24 -3.72 1.64
N LEU A 112 10.48 -4.36 0.50
CA LEU A 112 10.96 -5.73 0.39
C LEU A 112 12.38 -5.72 -0.19
N ASP A 113 13.33 -6.40 0.45
CA ASP A 113 14.68 -6.57 -0.10
C ASP A 113 14.75 -7.84 -0.99
N PRO A 114 14.91 -7.69 -2.32
CA PRO A 114 14.96 -8.82 -3.23
C PRO A 114 16.25 -9.66 -3.13
N ARG A 115 17.29 -9.21 -2.42
CA ARG A 115 18.56 -9.96 -2.28
C ARG A 115 18.56 -11.00 -1.16
N SER A 116 17.63 -10.89 -0.23
CA SER A 116 17.68 -11.60 1.05
C SER A 116 16.37 -12.32 1.38
N GLY A 117 15.28 -12.04 0.64
CA GLY A 117 13.98 -12.71 0.74
C GLY A 117 13.20 -12.38 2.03
N TYR A 118 13.90 -12.16 3.15
CA TYR A 118 13.37 -11.67 4.44
C TYR A 118 14.39 -10.78 5.14
N PRO A 119 14.41 -9.50 4.74
CA PRO A 119 13.96 -8.41 5.59
C PRO A 119 12.87 -7.62 4.87
N VAL A 120 11.68 -7.64 5.47
CA VAL A 120 10.57 -6.77 5.09
C VAL A 120 10.56 -5.59 6.06
N THR A 121 10.54 -4.37 5.56
CA THR A 121 10.36 -3.20 6.43
C THR A 121 8.97 -2.63 6.21
N ILE A 122 8.18 -2.58 7.28
CA ILE A 122 6.88 -1.91 7.28
C ILE A 122 7.12 -0.51 7.85
N HIS A 123 6.96 0.48 6.99
CA HIS A 123 6.94 1.89 7.35
C HIS A 123 5.50 2.22 7.70
N GLY A 124 5.21 2.29 8.98
CA GLY A 124 3.92 2.60 9.54
C GLY A 124 3.38 3.97 9.11
N PRO A 125 2.17 4.30 9.58
CA PRO A 125 1.46 5.49 9.13
C PRO A 125 2.06 6.82 9.62
N GLU A 126 3.01 6.80 10.56
CA GLU A 126 3.75 7.97 11.08
C GLU A 126 5.25 7.88 10.73
N GLU A 127 5.94 9.03 10.66
CA GLU A 127 7.32 9.16 10.13
C GLU A 127 8.37 8.29 10.85
N ASP A 128 8.19 8.06 12.15
CA ASP A 128 9.11 7.31 13.00
C ASP A 128 8.68 5.85 13.23
N ASP A 129 7.49 5.46 12.74
CA ASP A 129 7.00 4.09 12.86
C ASP A 129 7.62 3.25 11.74
N SER A 130 8.74 2.60 12.00
CA SER A 130 9.34 1.67 11.04
C SER A 130 9.79 0.40 11.74
N VAL A 131 9.33 -0.74 11.25
CA VAL A 131 9.65 -2.05 11.82
C VAL A 131 10.24 -2.95 10.75
N SER A 132 11.49 -3.37 10.97
CA SER A 132 12.14 -4.40 10.14
C SER A 132 11.78 -5.78 10.68
N CYS A 133 11.20 -6.58 9.81
CA CYS A 133 10.63 -7.90 10.07
C CYS A 133 11.51 -8.96 9.39
N PHE A 134 11.82 -10.04 10.11
CA PHE A 134 12.73 -11.09 9.63
C PHE A 134 12.04 -12.46 9.54
N SER A 135 10.76 -12.54 9.87
CA SER A 135 9.93 -13.74 9.77
C SER A 135 8.49 -13.41 9.36
N GLU A 136 7.73 -14.42 8.91
CA GLU A 136 6.29 -14.28 8.62
C GLU A 136 5.50 -13.78 9.84
N ALA A 137 5.81 -14.28 11.05
CA ALA A 137 5.10 -13.89 12.26
C ALA A 137 5.31 -12.39 12.56
N ASP A 138 6.54 -11.90 12.43
CA ASP A 138 6.87 -10.48 12.61
C ASP A 138 6.14 -9.61 11.58
N VAL A 139 6.07 -10.06 10.32
CA VAL A 139 5.34 -9.35 9.26
C VAL A 139 3.86 -9.25 9.60
N ARG A 140 3.23 -10.35 10.04
CA ARG A 140 1.82 -10.34 10.43
C ARG A 140 1.58 -9.38 11.61
N GLU A 141 2.42 -9.43 12.64
CA GLU A 141 2.29 -8.57 13.82
C GLU A 141 2.43 -7.08 13.45
N ALA A 142 3.48 -6.72 12.73
CA ALA A 142 3.72 -5.34 12.31
C ALA A 142 2.62 -4.82 11.37
N PHE A 143 2.08 -5.66 10.47
CA PHE A 143 0.96 -5.28 9.61
C PHE A 143 -0.33 -5.04 10.39
N VAL A 144 -0.64 -5.91 11.36
CA VAL A 144 -1.80 -5.74 12.24
C VAL A 144 -1.66 -4.49 13.11
N ALA A 145 -0.46 -4.22 13.63
CA ALA A 145 -0.17 -3.01 14.39
C ALA A 145 -0.36 -1.74 13.54
N ALA A 146 0.16 -1.73 12.30
CA ALA A 146 -0.04 -0.62 11.36
C ALA A 146 -1.53 -0.43 11.04
N ALA A 147 -2.29 -1.49 10.77
CA ALA A 147 -3.72 -1.42 10.48
C ALA A 147 -4.56 -0.97 11.70
N GLY A 148 -4.16 -1.38 12.90
CA GLY A 148 -4.76 -0.97 14.17
C GLY A 148 -4.40 0.45 14.61
N HIS A 149 -3.46 1.09 13.92
CA HIS A 149 -3.03 2.45 14.23
C HIS A 149 -4.17 3.44 14.02
N GLY A 150 -4.40 4.32 14.99
CA GLY A 150 -5.55 5.24 14.97
C GLY A 150 -5.60 6.14 13.72
N LEU A 151 -4.45 6.45 13.12
CA LEU A 151 -4.40 7.25 11.88
C LEU A 151 -5.06 6.53 10.69
N VAL A 152 -4.91 5.21 10.58
CA VAL A 152 -5.52 4.41 9.51
C VAL A 152 -7.04 4.50 9.59
N GLY A 153 -7.59 4.27 10.78
CA GLY A 153 -9.03 4.39 11.03
C GLY A 153 -9.56 5.80 10.69
N ARG A 154 -8.83 6.87 11.07
CA ARG A 154 -9.20 8.25 10.73
C ARG A 154 -9.19 8.51 9.22
N LYS A 155 -8.17 8.04 8.51
CA LYS A 155 -8.07 8.18 7.04
C LYS A 155 -9.24 7.47 6.34
N ILE A 156 -9.59 6.26 6.77
CA ILE A 156 -10.73 5.49 6.22
C ILE A 156 -12.06 6.20 6.52
N ALA A 157 -12.28 6.65 7.76
CA ALA A 157 -13.50 7.35 8.14
C ALA A 157 -13.70 8.64 7.34
N ALA A 158 -12.63 9.42 7.14
CA ALA A 158 -12.69 10.64 6.33
C ALA A 158 -13.05 10.35 4.86
N LEU A 159 -12.53 9.27 4.28
CA LEU A 159 -12.88 8.83 2.93
C LEU A 159 -14.33 8.36 2.84
N TYR A 160 -14.80 7.59 3.82
CA TYR A 160 -16.18 7.13 3.89
C TYR A 160 -17.16 8.30 3.97
N GLU A 161 -16.93 9.27 4.87
CA GLU A 161 -17.78 10.47 5.01
C GLU A 161 -17.79 11.33 3.74
N HIS A 162 -16.69 11.36 3.00
CA HIS A 162 -16.65 12.02 1.70
C HIS A 162 -17.47 11.26 0.64
N ALA A 163 -17.31 9.94 0.56
CA ALA A 163 -18.03 9.09 -0.38
C ALA A 163 -19.55 9.11 -0.12
N LYS A 164 -19.95 9.01 1.15
CA LYS A 164 -21.34 9.03 1.59
C LYS A 164 -22.05 10.31 1.17
N ARG A 165 -21.49 11.48 1.51
CA ARG A 165 -22.06 12.79 1.13
C ARG A 165 -22.24 12.94 -0.38
N ARG A 166 -21.29 12.41 -1.17
CA ARG A 166 -21.38 12.45 -2.63
C ARG A 166 -22.50 11.56 -3.16
N ARG A 167 -22.67 10.36 -2.59
CA ARG A 167 -23.78 9.46 -2.94
C ARG A 167 -25.12 10.12 -2.66
N GLU A 168 -25.30 10.68 -1.46
CA GLU A 168 -26.52 11.40 -1.07
C GLU A 168 -26.81 12.59 -2.00
N ALA A 169 -25.78 13.37 -2.38
CA ALA A 169 -25.93 14.47 -3.33
C ALA A 169 -26.36 14.00 -4.74
N THR A 170 -25.86 12.84 -5.17
CA THR A 170 -26.19 12.26 -6.49
C THR A 170 -27.61 11.69 -6.50
N GLU A 171 -28.01 11.02 -5.42
CA GLU A 171 -29.37 10.53 -5.24
C GLU A 171 -30.37 11.68 -5.20
N ALA A 172 -30.09 12.76 -4.45
CA ALA A 172 -30.93 13.94 -4.41
C ALA A 172 -31.08 14.63 -5.78
N ALA A 173 -30.00 14.78 -6.54
CA ALA A 173 -30.04 15.37 -7.88
C ALA A 173 -30.90 14.55 -8.86
N ASN A 174 -30.84 13.21 -8.78
CA ASN A 174 -31.65 12.34 -9.62
C ASN A 174 -33.15 12.38 -9.27
N VAL A 175 -33.51 12.62 -8.02
CA VAL A 175 -34.93 12.80 -7.63
C VAL A 175 -35.49 14.10 -8.22
N VAL A 176 -34.74 15.19 -8.18
CA VAL A 176 -35.15 16.47 -8.77
C VAL A 176 -35.31 16.36 -10.28
N ALA A 177 -34.35 15.75 -10.98
CA ALA A 177 -34.41 15.58 -12.43
C ALA A 177 -35.63 14.76 -12.89
N LYS A 178 -36.07 13.76 -12.11
CA LYS A 178 -37.28 12.99 -12.42
C LYS A 178 -38.57 13.75 -12.15
N ALA A 179 -38.59 14.63 -11.16
CA ALA A 179 -39.76 15.46 -10.86
C ALA A 179 -40.00 16.47 -11.99
N ASP A 180 -38.95 17.01 -12.59
CA ASP A 180 -39.03 17.95 -13.73
C ASP A 180 -39.43 17.27 -15.06
N GLU A 181 -39.32 15.94 -15.17
CA GLU A 181 -39.74 15.17 -16.37
C GLU A 181 -41.23 14.74 -16.32
N GLU A 182 -41.88 14.85 -15.16
CA GLU A 182 -43.29 14.48 -14.93
C GLU A 182 -44.27 15.68 -14.93
N GLU A 183 -43.76 16.91 -15.15
CA GLU A 183 -44.54 18.16 -15.27
C GLU A 183 -44.64 18.65 -16.73
#